data_AF-A0A126R9D6-F1
#
_entry.id   AF-A0A126R9D6-F1
#
_cell.length_a   1.000
_cell.length_b   1.000
_cell.length_c   1.000
_cell.angle_alpha   90.00
_cell.angle_beta   90.00
_cell.angle_gamma   90.00
#
_symmetry.space_group_name_H-M   'P 1'
#
loop_
_entity.id
_entity.type
_entity.pdbx_description
1 polymer ?
#
loop_
_entity_poly.entity_id
_entity_poly.type
_entity_poly.pdbx_seq_one_letter_code
_entity_poly.pdbx_strand_id
1 'polypeptide(L)'
;MSYHFSSLPAPADQSRVDGWSPARQRHFLETLAATGVITTACEATHISTRSAYALRIRRDGAAFRLGWDAAILIARARLADDLLARALNGHEEVIRKDPDAHEITRHRHDNRLAMSMLSRLDRMADNPPAGSDAALARVVAQDFAAYLDLICPDEQAAAQADRLDPPPSTAQPFAPAMDDAALPDPAIDQAATALSPGASAALFVAARMALGSGGSARPHPFDERCELRAPIVDLATLPPDEAAAGLRGIWWDDEREAWRTDYPAPPGFMGDESDDIYDIDAYQRDLTAEEEEALAQREAARRRPYEDAAARARDVFFGFAALEETG
;
A
#
# COMPACT_ATOMS: atom_id res chain seq x y z
N MET A 1 -62.03 -25.55 12.77
CA MET A 1 -61.00 -24.70 13.40
C MET A 1 -59.76 -24.79 12.54
N SER A 2 -59.60 -23.87 11.59
CA SER A 2 -58.44 -23.84 10.69
C SER A 2 -57.48 -22.79 11.23
N TYR A 3 -56.31 -23.23 11.67
CA TYR A 3 -55.29 -22.36 12.24
C TYR A 3 -54.68 -21.50 11.13
N HIS A 4 -54.92 -20.20 11.18
CA HIS A 4 -54.11 -19.23 10.44
C HIS A 4 -52.75 -19.14 11.13
N PHE A 5 -51.71 -19.64 10.46
CA PHE A 5 -50.34 -19.39 10.86
C PHE A 5 -50.06 -17.90 10.61
N SER A 6 -50.07 -17.09 11.66
CA SER A 6 -49.68 -15.69 11.57
C SER A 6 -48.20 -15.67 11.19
N SER A 7 -47.88 -15.16 10.00
CA SER A 7 -46.50 -14.91 9.59
C SER A 7 -45.85 -14.02 10.65
N LEU A 8 -44.80 -14.53 11.31
CA LEU A 8 -43.98 -13.73 12.20
C LEU A 8 -43.42 -12.54 11.39
N PRO A 9 -43.43 -11.31 11.92
CA PRO A 9 -42.86 -10.17 11.23
C PRO A 9 -41.37 -10.44 10.97
N ALA A 10 -40.93 -10.26 9.74
CA ALA A 10 -39.51 -10.28 9.40
C ALA A 10 -38.78 -9.28 10.31
N PRO A 11 -37.59 -9.63 10.86
CA PRO A 11 -36.86 -8.73 11.73
C PRO A 11 -36.63 -7.41 10.99
N ALA A 12 -37.15 -6.32 11.57
CA ALA A 12 -36.91 -4.99 11.04
C ALA A 12 -35.40 -4.74 11.00
N ASP A 13 -34.93 -4.27 9.86
CA ASP A 13 -33.53 -3.91 9.62
C ASP A 13 -33.12 -2.92 10.72
N GLN A 14 -32.20 -3.34 11.60
CA GLN A 14 -31.79 -2.54 12.74
C GLN A 14 -31.07 -1.29 12.23
N SER A 15 -31.81 -0.21 12.02
CA SER A 15 -31.24 1.12 11.86
C SER A 15 -30.55 1.46 13.18
N ARG A 16 -29.23 1.27 13.25
CA ARG A 16 -28.44 1.72 14.41
C ARG A 16 -28.77 3.18 14.66
N VAL A 17 -29.12 3.49 15.91
CA VAL A 17 -29.56 4.81 16.41
C VAL A 17 -28.61 5.94 15.98
N ASP A 18 -27.35 5.58 15.73
CA ASP A 18 -26.21 6.41 15.34
C ASP A 18 -26.30 7.00 13.91
N GLY A 19 -27.32 6.63 13.11
CA GLY A 19 -27.54 7.14 11.76
C GLY A 19 -26.68 6.52 10.66
N TRP A 20 -25.83 5.54 11.00
CA TRP A 20 -25.00 4.81 10.03
C TRP A 20 -25.65 3.46 9.66
N SER A 21 -26.40 3.45 8.55
CA SER A 21 -26.81 2.19 7.91
C SER A 21 -25.67 1.65 7.04
N PRO A 22 -25.66 0.33 6.75
CA PRO A 22 -24.71 -0.25 5.80
C PRO A 22 -24.77 0.41 4.41
N ALA A 23 -25.97 0.79 3.93
CA ALA A 23 -26.12 1.52 2.66
C ALA A 23 -25.46 2.90 2.70
N ARG A 24 -25.57 3.64 3.81
CA ARG A 24 -24.85 4.92 3.99
C ARG A 24 -23.34 4.73 4.04
N GLN A 25 -22.85 3.66 4.67
CA GLN A 25 -21.42 3.32 4.65
C GLN A 25 -20.94 3.04 3.22
N ARG A 26 -21.68 2.24 2.45
CA ARG A 26 -21.38 2.00 1.03
C ARG A 26 -21.35 3.29 0.22
N HIS A 27 -22.42 4.09 0.30
CA HIS A 27 -22.54 5.33 -0.48
C HIS A 27 -21.45 6.36 -0.13
N PHE A 28 -21.08 6.44 1.15
CA PHE A 28 -19.96 7.25 1.61
C PHE A 28 -18.65 6.82 0.93
N LEU A 29 -18.36 5.52 0.96
CA LEU A 29 -17.12 4.95 0.43
C LEU A 29 -17.04 5.05 -1.10
N GLU A 30 -18.15 4.85 -1.80
CA GLU A 30 -18.26 5.09 -3.25
C GLU A 30 -17.96 6.55 -3.60
N THR A 31 -18.61 7.49 -2.92
CA THR A 31 -18.41 8.93 -3.16
C THR A 31 -16.98 9.35 -2.85
N LEU A 32 -16.39 8.80 -1.77
CA LEU A 32 -15.00 9.05 -1.42
C LEU A 32 -14.03 8.47 -2.45
N ALA A 33 -14.27 7.25 -2.93
CA ALA A 33 -13.44 6.64 -3.98
C ALA A 33 -13.55 7.40 -5.30
N ALA A 34 -14.72 7.99 -5.57
CA ALA A 34 -14.97 8.75 -6.79
C ALA A 34 -14.28 10.11 -6.79
N THR A 35 -14.29 10.82 -5.65
CA THR A 35 -13.91 12.24 -5.56
C THR A 35 -12.62 12.49 -4.78
N GLY A 36 -12.28 11.62 -3.82
CA GLY A 36 -11.22 11.87 -2.83
C GLY A 36 -11.55 12.95 -1.81
N VAL A 37 -12.76 13.52 -1.83
CA VAL A 37 -13.15 14.66 -0.99
C VAL A 37 -14.13 14.21 0.09
N ILE A 38 -13.68 14.29 1.34
CA ILE A 38 -14.42 13.80 2.51
C ILE A 38 -15.72 14.59 2.73
N THR A 39 -15.69 15.91 2.54
CA THR A 39 -16.88 16.77 2.71
C THR A 39 -17.97 16.41 1.70
N THR A 40 -17.60 16.14 0.45
CA THR A 40 -18.55 15.69 -0.59
C THR A 40 -19.19 14.35 -0.25
N ALA A 41 -18.41 13.39 0.26
CA ALA A 41 -18.95 12.10 0.73
C ALA A 41 -19.88 12.25 1.95
N CYS A 42 -19.56 13.17 2.86
CA CYS A 42 -20.40 13.52 4.00
C CYS A 42 -21.73 14.15 3.57
N GLU A 43 -21.69 15.09 2.64
CA GLU A 43 -22.87 15.75 2.06
C GLU A 43 -23.78 14.73 1.36
N ALA A 44 -23.20 13.86 0.52
CA ALA A 44 -23.94 12.83 -0.21
C ALA A 44 -24.67 11.82 0.70
N THR A 45 -24.14 11.59 1.91
CA THR A 45 -24.73 10.65 2.88
C THR A 45 -25.53 11.32 3.99
N HIS A 46 -25.58 12.66 4.00
CA HIS A 46 -26.14 13.46 5.09
C HIS A 46 -25.54 13.11 6.47
N ILE A 47 -24.26 12.77 6.51
CA ILE A 47 -23.52 12.50 7.75
C ILE A 47 -22.53 13.63 8.01
N SER A 48 -22.40 14.07 9.27
CA SER A 48 -21.38 15.05 9.63
C SER A 48 -19.97 14.44 9.55
N THR A 49 -18.99 15.26 9.15
CA THR A 49 -17.56 14.86 9.13
C THR A 49 -17.11 14.28 10.46
N ARG A 50 -17.50 14.89 11.59
CA ARG A 50 -17.21 14.40 12.94
C ARG A 50 -17.74 12.98 13.17
N SER A 51 -18.97 12.68 12.74
CA SER A 51 -19.55 11.34 12.87
C SER A 51 -18.81 10.31 12.02
N ALA A 52 -18.40 10.69 10.81
CA ALA A 52 -17.61 9.82 9.92
C ALA A 52 -16.25 9.43 10.52
N TYR A 53 -15.52 10.39 11.10
CA TYR A 53 -14.28 10.10 11.82
C TYR A 53 -14.53 9.29 13.10
N ALA A 54 -15.61 9.54 13.82
CA ALA A 54 -15.97 8.76 15.00
C ALA A 54 -16.20 7.29 14.64
N LEU A 55 -16.96 6.99 13.58
CA LEU A 55 -17.18 5.62 13.11
C LEU A 55 -15.86 4.94 12.75
N ARG A 56 -14.96 5.63 12.04
CA ARG A 56 -13.66 5.08 11.59
C ARG A 56 -12.78 4.56 12.74
N ILE A 57 -12.85 5.20 13.92
CA ILE A 57 -12.01 4.86 15.07
C ILE A 57 -12.64 3.77 15.93
N ARG A 58 -13.97 3.64 15.92
CA ARG A 58 -14.66 2.62 16.71
C ARG A 58 -14.31 1.21 16.26
N ARG A 59 -14.37 0.26 17.20
CA ARG A 59 -14.09 -1.16 16.93
C ARG A 59 -15.06 -1.77 15.92
N ASP A 60 -16.33 -1.37 15.96
CA ASP A 60 -17.35 -1.81 15.02
C ASP A 60 -17.24 -1.15 13.63
N GLY A 61 -16.42 -0.09 13.50
CA GLY A 61 -16.10 0.56 12.24
C GLY A 61 -14.84 0.05 11.54
N ALA A 62 -14.29 -1.11 11.94
CA ALA A 62 -13.07 -1.65 11.34
C ALA A 62 -13.20 -1.88 9.81
N ALA A 63 -14.32 -2.44 9.35
CA ALA A 63 -14.59 -2.60 7.92
C ALA A 63 -14.74 -1.24 7.21
N PHE A 64 -15.44 -0.29 7.86
CA PHE A 64 -15.56 1.06 7.32
C PHE A 64 -14.21 1.75 7.17
N ARG A 65 -13.32 1.63 8.17
CA ARG A 65 -11.95 2.16 8.13
C ARG A 65 -11.14 1.55 6.99
N LEU A 66 -11.18 0.23 6.83
CA LEU A 66 -10.44 -0.44 5.76
C LEU A 66 -10.96 -0.02 4.38
N GLY A 67 -12.30 0.06 4.23
CA GLY A 67 -12.93 0.58 3.01
C GLY A 67 -12.55 2.03 2.73
N TRP A 68 -12.44 2.86 3.78
CA TRP A 68 -12.02 4.26 3.66
C TRP A 68 -10.61 4.36 3.12
N ASP A 69 -9.68 3.60 3.70
CA ASP A 69 -8.28 3.62 3.27
C ASP A 69 -8.16 3.13 1.82
N ALA A 70 -8.92 2.10 1.42
CA ALA A 70 -9.02 1.64 0.04
C ALA A 70 -9.62 2.69 -0.91
N ALA A 71 -10.68 3.38 -0.48
CA ALA A 71 -11.32 4.45 -1.25
C ALA A 71 -10.33 5.61 -1.52
N ILE A 72 -9.53 5.99 -0.52
CA ILE A 72 -8.46 6.99 -0.68
C ILE A 72 -7.40 6.52 -1.68
N LEU A 73 -7.02 5.23 -1.67
CA LEU A 73 -6.09 4.68 -2.67
C LEU A 73 -6.64 4.80 -4.09
N ILE A 74 -7.93 4.49 -4.29
CA ILE A 74 -8.60 4.59 -5.59
C ILE A 74 -8.64 6.06 -6.06
N ALA A 75 -9.08 6.98 -5.20
CA ALA A 75 -9.13 8.40 -5.52
C ALA A 75 -7.74 8.98 -5.84
N ARG A 76 -6.72 8.54 -5.11
CA ARG A 76 -5.32 8.94 -5.32
C ARG A 76 -4.76 8.44 -6.67
N ALA A 77 -5.25 7.32 -7.20
CA ALA A 77 -4.86 6.85 -8.53
C ALA A 77 -5.40 7.80 -9.61
N ARG A 78 -6.70 8.16 -9.54
CA ARG A 78 -7.32 9.10 -10.48
C ARG A 78 -6.67 10.47 -10.45
N LEU A 79 -6.45 11.04 -9.27
CA LEU A 79 -5.74 12.30 -9.12
C LEU A 79 -4.33 12.25 -9.72
N ALA A 80 -3.65 11.10 -9.61
CA ALA A 80 -2.33 10.93 -10.20
C ALA A 80 -2.38 10.90 -11.72
N ASP A 81 -3.37 10.26 -12.33
CA ASP A 81 -3.57 10.29 -13.77
C ASP A 81 -3.80 11.73 -14.26
N ASP A 82 -4.65 12.49 -13.58
CA ASP A 82 -4.93 13.90 -13.90
C ASP A 82 -3.67 14.79 -13.76
N LEU A 83 -2.90 14.59 -12.68
CA LEU A 83 -1.67 15.34 -12.45
C LEU A 83 -0.56 14.94 -13.43
N LEU A 84 -0.47 13.67 -13.82
CA LEU A 84 0.47 13.20 -14.85
C LEU A 84 0.10 13.81 -16.21
N ALA A 85 -1.17 13.76 -16.58
CA ALA A 85 -1.66 14.39 -17.80
C ALA A 85 -1.34 15.90 -17.81
N ARG A 86 -1.54 16.60 -16.68
CA ARG A 86 -1.20 18.02 -16.53
C ARG A 86 0.32 18.27 -16.55
N ALA A 87 1.12 17.39 -15.99
CA ALA A 87 2.58 17.52 -16.03
C ALA A 87 3.11 17.36 -17.46
N LEU A 88 2.63 16.36 -18.19
CA LEU A 88 3.01 16.08 -19.58
C LEU A 88 2.49 17.16 -20.54
N ASN A 89 1.20 17.46 -20.48
CA ASN A 89 0.56 18.37 -21.40
C ASN A 89 0.72 19.83 -20.99
N GLY A 90 1.14 20.15 -19.76
CA GLY A 90 1.16 21.52 -19.27
C GLY A 90 -0.24 22.03 -18.90
N HIS A 91 -0.32 23.32 -18.56
CA HIS A 91 -1.59 24.03 -18.38
C HIS A 91 -1.53 25.42 -19.01
N GLU A 92 -2.67 25.90 -19.47
CA GLU A 92 -2.82 27.25 -20.01
C GLU A 92 -3.14 28.24 -18.89
N GLU A 93 -2.30 29.26 -18.77
CA GLU A 93 -2.52 30.41 -17.90
C GLU A 93 -3.01 31.56 -18.78
N VAL A 94 -4.29 31.94 -18.63
CA VAL A 94 -4.85 33.12 -19.30
C VAL A 94 -4.51 34.35 -18.47
N ILE A 95 -3.61 35.19 -18.98
CA ILE A 95 -3.26 36.46 -18.35
C ILE A 95 -4.09 37.55 -19.04
N ARG A 96 -5.15 38.02 -18.37
CA ARG A 96 -5.86 39.23 -18.80
C ARG A 96 -5.09 40.45 -18.32
N LYS A 97 -4.62 41.25 -19.27
CA LYS A 97 -3.93 42.51 -19.01
C LYS A 97 -4.90 43.64 -19.37
N ASP A 98 -5.43 44.32 -18.35
CA ASP A 98 -6.33 45.50 -18.44
C ASP A 98 -7.70 45.31 -19.13
N PRO A 99 -8.68 46.19 -18.85
CA PRO A 99 -10.05 46.09 -19.40
C PRO A 99 -10.13 46.25 -20.93
N ASP A 100 -9.14 46.87 -21.57
CA ASP A 100 -9.10 47.17 -23.01
C ASP A 100 -8.03 46.37 -23.80
N ALA A 101 -7.35 45.40 -23.18
CA ALA A 101 -6.23 44.70 -23.83
C ALA A 101 -6.40 43.16 -23.93
N HIS A 102 -5.71 42.63 -24.94
CA HIS A 102 -5.91 41.31 -25.53
C HIS A 102 -5.54 40.18 -24.55
N GLU A 103 -6.30 39.09 -24.56
CA GLU A 103 -5.99 37.89 -23.78
C GLU A 103 -4.70 37.25 -24.29
N ILE A 104 -3.71 37.12 -23.40
CA ILE A 104 -2.47 36.38 -23.69
C ILE A 104 -2.57 35.03 -22.99
N THR A 105 -2.74 33.96 -23.77
CA THR A 105 -2.66 32.58 -23.30
C THR A 105 -1.20 32.14 -23.25
N ARG A 106 -0.72 31.71 -22.08
CA ARG A 106 0.62 31.14 -21.91
C ARG A 106 0.52 29.68 -21.51
N HIS A 107 1.08 28.81 -22.33
CA HIS A 107 1.22 27.39 -22.01
C HIS A 107 2.43 27.16 -21.09
N ARG A 108 2.22 26.58 -19.90
CA ARG A 108 3.29 26.30 -18.92
C ARG A 108 3.33 24.83 -18.52
N HIS A 109 4.53 24.26 -18.52
CA HIS A 109 4.82 22.97 -17.91
C HIS A 109 5.34 23.16 -16.49
N ASP A 110 4.76 22.46 -15.52
CA ASP A 110 5.20 22.51 -14.13
C ASP A 110 6.20 21.37 -13.86
N ASN A 111 7.50 21.68 -14.01
CA ASN A 111 8.57 20.72 -13.79
C ASN A 111 8.62 20.22 -12.33
N ARG A 112 8.13 21.01 -11.36
CA ARG A 112 8.08 20.57 -9.94
C ARG A 112 6.97 19.54 -9.76
N LEU A 113 5.83 19.74 -10.41
CA LEU A 113 4.77 18.74 -10.46
C LEU A 113 5.27 17.46 -11.13
N ALA A 114 5.97 17.56 -12.26
CA ALA A 114 6.54 16.40 -12.96
C ALA A 114 7.51 15.59 -12.06
N MET A 115 8.45 16.25 -11.39
CA MET A 115 9.37 15.59 -10.46
C MET A 115 8.65 14.96 -9.26
N SER A 116 7.64 15.64 -8.70
CA SER A 116 6.81 15.09 -7.61
C SER A 116 6.07 13.82 -8.05
N MET A 117 5.57 13.79 -9.29
CA MET A 117 4.93 12.62 -9.87
C MET A 117 5.89 11.45 -10.05
N LEU A 118 7.13 11.70 -10.50
CA LEU A 118 8.17 10.68 -10.60
C LEU A 118 8.49 10.07 -9.23
N SER A 119 8.79 10.89 -8.23
CA SER A 119 9.06 10.41 -6.85
C SER A 119 7.86 9.71 -6.19
N ARG A 120 6.64 9.95 -6.66
CA ARG A 120 5.44 9.22 -6.21
C ARG A 120 5.38 7.83 -6.85
N LEU A 121 5.74 7.71 -8.13
CA LEU A 121 5.77 6.43 -8.86
C LEU A 121 6.85 5.52 -8.27
N ASP A 122 8.02 6.05 -7.96
CA ASP A 122 9.09 5.30 -7.28
C ASP A 122 8.60 4.74 -5.94
N ARG A 123 7.96 5.57 -5.11
CA ARG A 123 7.33 5.13 -3.84
C ARG A 123 6.16 4.17 -4.00
N MET A 124 5.56 4.08 -5.19
CA MET A 124 4.54 3.08 -5.48
C MET A 124 5.15 1.76 -5.93
N ALA A 125 6.32 1.80 -6.58
CA ALA A 125 7.13 0.63 -6.84
C ALA A 125 7.61 0.00 -5.52
N ASP A 126 7.84 0.82 -4.49
CA ASP A 126 8.07 0.35 -3.13
C ASP A 126 6.84 -0.42 -2.60
N ASN A 127 7.05 -1.70 -2.30
CA ASN A 127 6.02 -2.57 -1.75
C ASN A 127 5.91 -2.37 -0.22
N PRO A 128 4.71 -2.07 0.32
CA PRO A 128 4.52 -1.94 1.75
C PRO A 128 4.70 -3.32 2.39
N PRO A 129 5.21 -3.37 3.63
CA PRO A 129 5.41 -4.63 4.32
C PRO A 129 4.10 -5.42 4.39
N ALA A 130 4.18 -6.72 4.10
CA ALA A 130 3.06 -7.64 4.11
C ALA A 130 2.36 -7.61 5.47
N GLY A 131 1.02 -7.56 5.47
CA GLY A 131 0.21 -7.54 6.69
C GLY A 131 0.01 -6.14 7.32
N SER A 132 0.60 -5.08 6.78
CA SER A 132 0.26 -3.71 7.18
C SER A 132 -1.15 -3.30 6.73
N ASP A 133 -1.81 -2.39 7.44
CA ASP A 133 -3.12 -1.82 7.05
C ASP A 133 -3.10 -1.28 5.61
N ALA A 134 -1.97 -0.71 5.18
CA ALA A 134 -1.76 -0.24 3.81
C ALA A 134 -1.78 -1.39 2.78
N ALA A 135 -1.20 -2.54 3.10
CA ALA A 135 -1.25 -3.72 2.24
C ALA A 135 -2.68 -4.30 2.15
N LEU A 136 -3.40 -4.36 3.28
CA LEU A 136 -4.80 -4.81 3.31
C LEU A 136 -5.70 -3.88 2.48
N ALA A 137 -5.53 -2.56 2.61
CA ALA A 137 -6.28 -1.57 1.84
C ALA A 137 -6.02 -1.69 0.31
N ARG A 138 -4.80 -2.05 -0.10
CA ARG A 138 -4.50 -2.33 -1.53
C ARG A 138 -5.26 -3.55 -2.05
N VAL A 139 -5.34 -4.62 -1.26
CA VAL A 139 -6.12 -5.82 -1.62
C VAL A 139 -7.60 -5.48 -1.78
N VAL A 140 -8.15 -4.69 -0.85
CA VAL A 140 -9.52 -4.22 -0.95
C VAL A 140 -9.74 -3.31 -2.16
N ALA A 141 -8.81 -2.41 -2.46
CA ALA A 141 -8.90 -1.52 -3.61
C ALA A 141 -8.92 -2.26 -4.97
N GLN A 142 -8.27 -3.43 -5.08
CA GLN A 142 -8.25 -4.23 -6.31
C GLN A 142 -9.63 -4.77 -6.69
N ASP A 143 -10.50 -5.04 -5.71
CA ASP A 143 -11.88 -5.42 -5.96
C ASP A 143 -12.82 -4.74 -4.97
N PHE A 144 -12.87 -3.43 -5.14
CA PHE A 144 -13.62 -2.54 -4.28
C PHE A 144 -15.13 -2.79 -4.39
N ALA A 145 -15.63 -3.13 -5.58
CA ALA A 145 -17.05 -3.42 -5.78
C ALA A 145 -17.49 -4.65 -4.95
N ALA A 146 -16.75 -5.76 -5.04
CA ALA A 146 -17.06 -6.94 -4.23
C ALA A 146 -16.93 -6.67 -2.72
N TYR A 147 -16.01 -5.79 -2.32
CA TYR A 147 -15.90 -5.36 -0.92
C TYR A 147 -17.10 -4.51 -0.47
N LEU A 148 -17.61 -3.62 -1.33
CA LEU A 148 -18.81 -2.84 -1.04
C LEU A 148 -20.05 -3.73 -0.94
N ASP A 149 -20.15 -4.78 -1.78
CA ASP A 149 -21.24 -5.75 -1.70
C ASP A 149 -21.29 -6.50 -0.36
N LEU A 150 -20.12 -6.74 0.25
CA LEU A 150 -20.02 -7.30 1.59
C LEU A 150 -20.54 -6.34 2.67
N ILE A 151 -20.32 -5.03 2.50
CA ILE A 151 -20.85 -4.00 3.41
C ILE A 151 -22.36 -3.90 3.23
N CYS A 152 -22.82 -3.73 1.99
CA CYS A 152 -24.22 -3.64 1.63
C CYS A 152 -24.38 -4.00 0.15
N PRO A 153 -25.10 -5.08 -0.21
CA PRO A 153 -25.41 -5.39 -1.61
C PRO A 153 -26.12 -4.24 -2.31
N ASP A 154 -25.82 -4.01 -3.60
CA ASP A 154 -26.41 -2.93 -4.40
C ASP A 154 -27.94 -2.89 -4.35
N GLU A 155 -28.59 -4.05 -4.43
CA GLU A 155 -30.06 -4.17 -4.38
C GLU A 155 -30.65 -3.65 -3.06
N GLN A 156 -29.95 -3.89 -1.95
CA GLN A 156 -30.35 -3.43 -0.62
C GLN A 156 -30.07 -1.93 -0.44
N ALA A 157 -28.96 -1.45 -0.99
CA ALA A 157 -28.64 -0.02 -1.00
C ALA A 157 -29.68 0.78 -1.78
N ALA A 158 -30.07 0.32 -2.97
CA ALA A 158 -31.12 0.92 -3.79
C ALA A 158 -32.48 0.92 -3.06
N ALA A 159 -32.86 -0.20 -2.46
CA ALA A 159 -34.12 -0.31 -1.70
C ALA A 159 -34.14 0.58 -0.44
N GLN A 160 -33.00 0.83 0.20
CA GLN A 160 -32.91 1.79 1.30
C GLN A 160 -32.93 3.24 0.79
N ALA A 161 -32.27 3.55 -0.33
CA ALA A 161 -32.31 4.87 -0.95
C ALA A 161 -33.75 5.27 -1.36
N ASP A 162 -34.53 4.33 -1.91
CA ASP A 162 -35.95 4.55 -2.26
C ASP A 162 -36.87 4.73 -1.05
N ARG A 163 -36.46 4.27 0.15
CA ARG A 163 -37.21 4.48 1.41
C ARG A 163 -36.86 5.78 2.12
N LEU A 164 -35.74 6.41 1.77
CA LEU A 164 -35.41 7.73 2.30
C LEU A 164 -36.26 8.76 1.57
N ASP A 165 -37.20 9.38 2.28
CA ASP A 165 -37.94 10.54 1.77
C ASP A 165 -36.96 11.60 1.22
N PRO A 166 -37.33 12.32 0.13
CA PRO A 166 -36.53 13.44 -0.35
C PRO A 166 -36.34 14.45 0.78
N PRO A 167 -35.17 15.11 0.87
CA PRO A 167 -34.87 15.99 1.98
C PRO A 167 -35.92 17.11 2.08
N PRO A 168 -36.36 17.52 3.28
CA PRO A 168 -37.14 18.74 3.40
C PRO A 168 -36.31 19.89 2.83
N SER A 169 -36.81 20.46 1.74
CA SER A 169 -36.25 21.66 1.12
C SER A 169 -36.29 22.81 2.12
N THR A 170 -35.18 23.05 2.82
CA THR A 170 -34.64 24.39 3.10
C THR A 170 -33.26 24.28 3.70
N ALA A 171 -32.34 25.09 3.18
CA ALA A 171 -31.08 25.41 3.81
C ALA A 171 -31.33 25.94 5.24
N GLN A 172 -30.90 25.18 6.25
CA GLN A 172 -30.57 25.73 7.56
C GLN A 172 -29.22 25.15 8.02
N PRO A 173 -28.30 25.98 8.53
CA PRO A 173 -27.08 25.48 9.16
C PRO A 173 -27.45 24.74 10.45
N PHE A 174 -27.07 23.46 10.52
CA PHE A 174 -27.24 22.62 11.70
C PHE A 174 -26.53 23.24 12.91
N ALA A 175 -27.30 23.67 13.91
CA ALA A 175 -26.83 23.92 15.27
C ALA A 175 -27.06 22.66 16.13
N PRO A 176 -26.17 22.32 17.07
CA PRO A 176 -26.33 21.10 17.87
C PRO A 176 -27.27 21.36 19.05
N ALA A 177 -28.30 20.53 19.19
CA ALA A 177 -28.97 20.32 20.47
C ALA A 177 -28.38 19.04 21.08
N MET A 178 -27.69 19.20 22.21
CA MET A 178 -27.33 18.13 23.12
C MET A 178 -28.58 17.67 23.86
N ASP A 179 -28.84 16.35 23.91
CA ASP A 179 -29.53 15.77 25.06
C ASP A 179 -29.20 14.27 25.24
N ASP A 180 -29.45 13.82 26.46
CA ASP A 180 -28.81 12.77 27.26
C ASP A 180 -28.39 11.41 26.65
N ALA A 181 -27.20 10.98 27.08
CA ALA A 181 -26.70 9.62 26.95
C ALA A 181 -27.37 8.69 27.98
N ALA A 182 -28.39 7.95 27.55
CA ALA A 182 -28.89 6.80 28.30
C ALA A 182 -27.98 5.57 28.07
N LEU A 183 -27.53 4.95 29.16
CA LEU A 183 -26.76 3.70 29.17
C LEU A 183 -27.59 2.54 28.56
N PRO A 184 -27.01 1.66 27.74
CA PRO A 184 -27.74 0.53 27.17
C PRO A 184 -27.95 -0.63 28.17
N ASP A 185 -29.17 -1.16 28.14
CA ASP A 185 -29.70 -2.31 28.90
C ASP A 185 -28.98 -3.63 28.51
N PRO A 186 -28.52 -4.47 29.44
CA PRO A 186 -27.69 -5.64 29.13
C PRO A 186 -28.55 -6.89 28.84
N ALA A 187 -29.41 -6.83 27.83
CA ALA A 187 -30.27 -7.99 27.52
C ALA A 187 -30.75 -8.05 26.06
N ILE A 188 -29.85 -8.19 25.07
CA ILE A 188 -30.17 -8.89 23.81
C ILE A 188 -28.91 -9.65 23.34
N ASP A 189 -28.67 -10.79 23.97
CA ASP A 189 -27.84 -11.86 23.43
C ASP A 189 -28.81 -12.92 22.88
N GLN A 190 -28.96 -12.97 21.55
CA GLN A 190 -29.33 -14.14 20.71
C GLN A 190 -29.96 -13.71 19.37
N ALA A 191 -29.11 -13.59 18.35
CA ALA A 191 -29.46 -13.96 16.98
C ALA A 191 -28.17 -14.40 16.25
N ALA A 192 -28.25 -15.56 15.60
CA ALA A 192 -27.14 -16.32 15.09
C ALA A 192 -26.43 -15.68 13.87
N THR A 193 -25.09 -15.65 13.95
CA THR A 193 -24.12 -15.80 12.86
C THR A 193 -24.05 -14.75 11.73
N ALA A 194 -24.24 -13.47 12.02
CA ALA A 194 -23.60 -12.44 11.20
C ALA A 194 -22.19 -12.22 11.75
N LEU A 195 -21.14 -12.52 10.97
CA LEU A 195 -19.78 -12.13 11.33
C LEU A 195 -19.77 -10.62 11.64
N SER A 196 -18.99 -10.21 12.65
CA SER A 196 -18.78 -8.78 12.86
C SER A 196 -18.24 -8.16 11.56
N PRO A 197 -18.57 -6.90 11.22
CA PRO A 197 -18.07 -6.28 10.00
C PRO A 197 -16.55 -6.41 9.85
N GLY A 198 -15.80 -6.29 10.95
CA GLY A 198 -14.36 -6.51 10.97
C GLY A 198 -13.93 -7.95 10.64
N ALA A 199 -14.67 -8.95 11.11
CA ALA A 199 -14.38 -10.36 10.79
C ALA A 199 -14.73 -10.70 9.33
N SER A 200 -15.80 -10.11 8.78
CA SER A 200 -16.12 -10.20 7.35
C SER A 200 -15.04 -9.58 6.47
N ALA A 201 -14.53 -8.39 6.83
CA ALA A 201 -13.44 -7.73 6.11
C ALA A 201 -12.14 -8.56 6.16
N ALA A 202 -11.82 -9.15 7.32
CA ALA A 202 -10.66 -10.03 7.46
C ALA A 202 -10.76 -11.28 6.58
N LEU A 203 -11.95 -11.91 6.50
CA LEU A 203 -12.18 -13.05 5.61
C LEU A 203 -12.06 -12.68 4.13
N PHE A 204 -12.59 -11.52 3.72
CA PHE A 204 -12.45 -11.04 2.35
C PHE A 204 -10.98 -10.91 1.96
N VAL A 205 -10.18 -10.26 2.82
CA VAL A 205 -8.75 -10.09 2.57
C VAL A 205 -8.03 -11.44 2.58
N ALA A 206 -8.32 -12.32 3.54
CA ALA A 206 -7.72 -13.65 3.59
C ALA A 206 -8.04 -14.48 2.32
N ALA A 207 -9.28 -14.46 1.85
CA ALA A 207 -9.69 -15.15 0.62
C ALA A 207 -8.94 -14.60 -0.61
N ARG A 208 -8.75 -13.28 -0.69
CA ARG A 208 -8.02 -12.65 -1.79
C ARG A 208 -6.52 -12.91 -1.75
N MET A 209 -5.92 -12.87 -0.57
CA MET A 209 -4.51 -13.23 -0.41
C MET A 209 -4.26 -14.70 -0.78
N ALA A 210 -5.20 -15.61 -0.47
CA ALA A 210 -5.12 -17.00 -0.89
C ALA A 210 -5.21 -17.16 -2.42
N LEU A 211 -6.08 -16.42 -3.10
CA LEU A 211 -6.20 -16.40 -4.57
C LEU A 211 -4.97 -15.77 -5.25
N GLY A 212 -4.34 -14.79 -4.61
CA GLY A 212 -3.11 -14.15 -5.08
C GLY A 212 -1.84 -15.00 -4.90
N SER A 213 -1.88 -16.04 -4.05
CA SER A 213 -0.72 -16.92 -3.81
C SER A 213 -0.28 -17.76 -5.02
N GLY A 214 -1.04 -17.76 -6.13
CA GLY A 214 -0.70 -18.44 -7.38
C GLY A 214 0.26 -17.68 -8.30
N GLY A 215 0.62 -16.45 -7.97
CA GLY A 215 1.59 -15.65 -8.73
C GLY A 215 2.72 -15.19 -7.82
N SER A 216 3.73 -16.04 -7.64
CA SER A 216 5.04 -15.55 -7.21
C SER A 216 5.47 -14.51 -8.24
N ALA A 217 5.30 -13.23 -7.91
CA ALA A 217 6.00 -12.17 -8.61
C ALA A 217 7.48 -12.53 -8.47
N ARG A 218 8.12 -12.83 -9.61
CA ARG A 218 9.56 -13.02 -9.67
C ARG A 218 10.20 -11.81 -8.97
N PRO A 219 11.16 -12.00 -8.06
CA PRO A 219 11.93 -10.87 -7.55
C PRO A 219 12.54 -10.16 -8.76
N HIS A 220 12.18 -8.90 -8.96
CA HIS A 220 12.86 -8.06 -9.94
C HIS A 220 14.32 -7.94 -9.49
N PRO A 221 15.31 -8.25 -10.33
CA PRO A 221 16.73 -8.27 -9.93
C PRO A 221 17.36 -6.87 -9.81
N PHE A 222 16.58 -5.86 -9.41
CA PHE A 222 17.03 -4.47 -9.21
C PHE A 222 16.37 -3.83 -7.98
N ASP A 223 16.07 -4.62 -6.95
CA ASP A 223 15.53 -4.13 -5.67
C ASP A 223 16.66 -3.68 -4.72
N GLU A 224 17.52 -2.77 -5.21
CA GLU A 224 18.71 -2.31 -4.47
C GLU A 224 18.55 -0.94 -3.81
N ARG A 225 17.34 -0.34 -3.78
CA ARG A 225 17.19 1.00 -3.20
C ARG A 225 15.85 1.20 -2.51
N CYS A 226 15.62 0.51 -1.39
CA CYS A 226 14.83 1.08 -0.29
C CYS A 226 14.83 0.19 0.98
N GLU A 227 16.00 -0.22 1.45
CA GLU A 227 16.11 -0.44 2.90
C GLU A 227 16.14 0.94 3.57
N LEU A 228 15.20 1.21 4.49
CA LEU A 228 15.38 2.26 5.48
C LEU A 228 16.80 2.11 6.00
N ARG A 229 17.69 3.08 5.68
CA ARG A 229 19.08 3.05 6.11
C ARG A 229 19.04 2.74 7.60
N ALA A 230 19.54 1.55 7.98
CA ALA A 230 19.70 1.21 9.37
C ALA A 230 20.36 2.42 10.05
N PRO A 231 19.95 2.80 11.27
CA PRO A 231 20.61 3.92 11.95
C PRO A 231 22.12 3.68 11.85
N ILE A 232 22.87 4.72 11.46
CA ILE A 232 24.33 4.62 11.43
C ILE A 232 24.74 4.31 12.86
N VAL A 233 25.06 3.05 13.13
CA VAL A 233 25.55 2.61 14.43
C VAL A 233 27.04 2.86 14.39
N ASP A 234 27.52 3.65 15.33
CA ASP A 234 28.94 3.84 15.61
C ASP A 234 29.46 2.53 16.23
N LEU A 235 30.15 1.71 15.43
CA LEU A 235 30.64 0.38 15.79
C LEU A 235 31.65 0.47 16.93
N ALA A 236 32.43 1.56 17.03
CA ALA A 236 33.34 1.79 18.16
C ALA A 236 32.62 1.92 19.51
N THR A 237 31.30 2.17 19.52
CA THR A 237 30.49 2.21 20.75
C THR A 237 29.97 0.84 21.21
N LEU A 238 30.09 -0.20 20.37
CA LEU A 238 29.60 -1.54 20.66
C LEU A 238 30.66 -2.43 21.33
N PRO A 239 30.27 -3.52 22.01
CA PRO A 239 31.19 -4.57 22.42
C PRO A 239 31.97 -5.15 21.21
N PRO A 240 33.26 -5.51 21.34
CA PRO A 240 34.10 -5.89 20.19
C PRO A 240 33.52 -7.01 19.30
N ASP A 241 32.94 -8.05 19.89
CA ASP A 241 32.36 -9.16 19.13
C ASP A 241 31.10 -8.74 18.36
N GLU A 242 30.30 -7.83 18.92
CA GLU A 242 29.12 -7.26 18.27
C GLU A 242 29.52 -6.28 17.16
N ALA A 243 30.55 -5.47 17.41
CA ALA A 243 31.12 -4.55 16.42
C ALA A 243 31.69 -5.32 15.23
N ALA A 244 32.43 -6.41 15.47
CA ALA A 244 32.98 -7.27 14.42
C ALA A 244 31.88 -7.97 13.60
N ALA A 245 30.78 -8.36 14.23
CA ALA A 245 29.62 -8.92 13.53
C ALA A 245 28.86 -7.88 12.68
N GLY A 246 29.02 -6.59 12.99
CA GLY A 246 28.43 -5.45 12.28
C GLY A 246 29.25 -4.91 11.11
N LEU A 247 30.43 -5.48 10.83
CA LEU A 247 31.26 -5.10 9.69
C LEU A 247 30.52 -5.32 8.36
N ARG A 248 30.78 -4.44 7.39
CA ARG A 248 30.22 -4.48 6.04
C ARG A 248 30.71 -5.70 5.26
N GLY A 249 31.92 -6.19 5.57
CA GLY A 249 32.51 -7.35 4.91
C GLY A 249 33.20 -6.95 3.62
N ILE A 250 32.62 -7.29 2.47
CA ILE A 250 33.21 -7.02 1.14
C ILE A 250 32.22 -6.21 0.30
N TRP A 251 32.69 -5.12 -0.30
CA TRP A 251 31.89 -4.28 -1.21
C TRP A 251 32.72 -3.80 -2.40
N TRP A 252 32.04 -3.44 -3.49
CA TRP A 252 32.66 -2.81 -4.65
C TRP A 252 32.71 -1.29 -4.43
N ASP A 253 33.89 -0.68 -4.65
CA ASP A 253 34.08 0.77 -4.64
C ASP A 253 34.16 1.27 -6.08
N ASP A 254 33.13 2.00 -6.53
CA ASP A 254 33.04 2.54 -7.89
C ASP A 254 34.07 3.63 -8.18
N GLU A 255 34.51 4.40 -7.18
CA GLU A 255 35.50 5.46 -7.38
C GLU A 255 36.90 4.88 -7.55
N ARG A 256 37.19 3.77 -6.87
CA ARG A 256 38.48 3.06 -6.93
C ARG A 256 38.51 1.96 -7.98
N GLU A 257 37.34 1.61 -8.54
CA GLU A 257 37.15 0.46 -9.43
C GLU A 257 37.76 -0.84 -8.83
N ALA A 258 37.55 -1.06 -7.53
CA ALA A 258 38.17 -2.15 -6.78
C ALA A 258 37.24 -2.72 -5.72
N TRP A 259 37.41 -4.02 -5.41
CA TRP A 259 36.79 -4.64 -4.23
C TRP A 259 37.50 -4.18 -2.96
N ARG A 260 36.72 -3.81 -1.94
CA ARG A 260 37.20 -3.33 -0.64
C ARG A 260 36.63 -4.15 0.50
N THR A 261 37.34 -4.14 1.63
CA THR A 261 36.91 -4.75 2.88
C THR A 261 37.26 -3.89 4.09
N ASP A 262 36.47 -4.00 5.16
CA ASP A 262 36.70 -3.35 6.45
C ASP A 262 37.33 -4.30 7.49
N TYR A 263 37.67 -5.53 7.10
CA TYR A 263 38.50 -6.41 7.91
C TYR A 263 39.96 -5.89 7.97
N PRO A 264 40.63 -5.95 9.12
CA PRO A 264 42.00 -5.48 9.26
C PRO A 264 42.96 -6.20 8.29
N ALA A 265 43.99 -5.48 7.85
CA ALA A 265 45.03 -6.05 7.01
C ALA A 265 45.75 -7.24 7.70
N PRO A 266 45.94 -8.36 6.98
CA PRO A 266 46.76 -9.46 7.50
C PRO A 266 48.25 -9.03 7.59
N PRO A 267 49.06 -9.71 8.42
CA PRO A 267 50.49 -9.39 8.53
C PRO A 267 51.21 -9.45 7.17
N GLY A 268 51.92 -8.38 6.82
CA GLY A 268 52.65 -8.29 5.55
C GLY A 268 51.77 -7.95 4.34
N PHE A 269 50.57 -7.42 4.56
CA PHE A 269 49.75 -6.84 3.50
C PHE A 269 50.50 -5.70 2.77
N MET A 270 50.35 -5.67 1.44
CA MET A 270 51.04 -4.73 0.55
C MET A 270 50.07 -3.93 -0.33
N GLY A 271 48.77 -4.05 -0.10
CA GLY A 271 47.74 -3.33 -0.86
C GLY A 271 47.45 -1.94 -0.28
N ASP A 272 46.49 -1.25 -0.87
CA ASP A 272 46.09 0.08 -0.42
C ASP A 272 45.10 -0.01 0.76
N GLU A 273 45.38 0.74 1.83
CA GLU A 273 44.53 0.85 3.02
C GLU A 273 44.33 2.33 3.41
N SER A 274 43.20 2.62 4.07
CA SER A 274 42.77 4.00 4.33
C SER A 274 43.63 4.75 5.35
N ASP A 275 44.07 4.08 6.41
CA ASP A 275 44.87 4.65 7.50
C ASP A 275 45.76 3.58 8.15
N ASP A 276 46.93 3.99 8.65
CA ASP A 276 47.86 3.12 9.40
C ASP A 276 47.27 2.62 10.74
N ILE A 277 46.25 3.32 11.26
CA ILE A 277 45.55 2.98 12.49
C ILE A 277 44.19 2.43 12.13
N TYR A 278 43.89 1.22 12.59
CA TYR A 278 42.60 0.59 12.36
C TYR A 278 41.48 1.31 13.14
N ASP A 279 40.62 2.01 12.40
CA ASP A 279 39.37 2.59 12.88
C ASP A 279 38.20 1.75 12.38
N ILE A 280 37.49 1.06 13.28
CA ILE A 280 36.43 0.11 12.91
C ILE A 280 35.27 0.74 12.14
N ASP A 281 35.06 2.06 12.27
CA ASP A 281 33.98 2.78 11.60
C ASP A 281 34.37 3.33 10.22
N ALA A 282 35.67 3.48 9.96
CA ALA A 282 36.18 4.16 8.77
C ALA A 282 37.18 3.34 7.95
N TYR A 283 37.72 2.25 8.50
CA TYR A 283 38.79 1.47 7.88
C TYR A 283 38.29 0.77 6.61
N GLN A 284 39.12 0.84 5.58
CA GLN A 284 38.93 0.10 4.34
C GLN A 284 40.26 -0.21 3.66
N ARG A 285 40.37 -1.41 3.10
CA ARG A 285 41.54 -1.84 2.33
C ARG A 285 41.17 -2.66 1.11
N ASP A 286 42.13 -2.86 0.20
CA ASP A 286 42.01 -3.84 -0.87
C ASP A 286 41.92 -5.28 -0.31
N LEU A 287 41.32 -6.16 -1.09
CA LEU A 287 41.40 -7.60 -0.85
C LEU A 287 42.81 -8.11 -1.17
N THR A 288 43.26 -9.12 -0.42
CA THR A 288 44.40 -9.93 -0.83
C THR A 288 44.03 -10.82 -2.01
N ALA A 289 45.04 -11.28 -2.77
CA ALA A 289 44.82 -12.22 -3.87
C ALA A 289 44.14 -13.53 -3.41
N GLU A 290 44.40 -13.98 -2.16
CA GLU A 290 43.74 -15.15 -1.59
C GLU A 290 42.25 -14.89 -1.27
N GLU A 291 41.94 -13.73 -0.69
CA GLU A 291 40.55 -13.32 -0.42
C GLU A 291 39.75 -13.13 -1.71
N GLU A 292 40.37 -12.57 -2.74
CA GLU A 292 39.74 -12.34 -4.05
C GLU A 292 39.43 -13.66 -4.77
N GLU A 293 40.37 -14.61 -4.76
CA GLU A 293 40.17 -15.96 -5.29
C GLU A 293 39.06 -16.70 -4.52
N ALA A 294 39.04 -16.59 -3.19
CA ALA A 294 37.98 -17.21 -2.37
C ALA A 294 36.59 -16.61 -2.67
N LEU A 295 36.50 -15.29 -2.89
CA LEU A 295 35.27 -14.63 -3.31
C LEU A 295 34.80 -15.13 -4.68
N ALA A 296 35.71 -15.19 -5.65
CA ALA A 296 35.42 -15.67 -7.01
C ALA A 296 34.92 -17.12 -7.00
N GLN A 297 35.52 -18.00 -6.19
CA GLN A 297 35.07 -19.38 -6.02
C GLN A 297 33.67 -19.47 -5.41
N ARG A 298 33.38 -18.66 -4.38
CA ARG A 298 32.04 -18.60 -3.75
C ARG A 298 30.98 -18.12 -4.72
N GLU A 299 31.29 -17.11 -5.53
CA GLU A 299 30.38 -16.62 -6.57
C GLU A 299 30.16 -17.66 -7.68
N ALA A 300 31.23 -18.29 -8.16
CA ALA A 300 31.14 -19.35 -9.15
C ALA A 300 30.26 -20.50 -8.65
N ALA A 301 30.43 -20.92 -7.38
CA ALA A 301 29.62 -21.96 -6.76
C ALA A 301 28.12 -21.57 -6.66
N ARG A 302 27.82 -20.29 -6.38
CA ARG A 302 26.43 -19.78 -6.37
C ARG A 302 25.82 -19.74 -7.77
N ARG A 303 26.60 -19.34 -8.78
CA ARG A 303 26.16 -19.19 -10.17
C ARG A 303 25.96 -20.53 -10.86
N ARG A 304 26.81 -21.51 -10.56
CA ARG A 304 26.90 -22.80 -11.28
C ARG A 304 25.56 -23.55 -11.42
N PRO A 305 24.72 -23.71 -10.38
CA PRO A 305 23.44 -24.41 -10.53
C PRO A 305 22.48 -23.73 -11.52
N TYR A 306 22.52 -22.40 -11.60
CA TYR A 306 21.70 -21.62 -12.52
C TYR A 306 22.20 -21.75 -13.95
N GLU A 307 23.51 -21.70 -14.16
CA GLU A 307 24.13 -21.94 -15.48
C GLU A 307 23.82 -23.35 -15.98
N ASP A 308 23.98 -24.36 -15.13
CA ASP A 308 23.68 -25.74 -15.48
C ASP A 308 22.18 -25.92 -15.81
N ALA A 309 21.28 -25.27 -15.06
CA ALA A 309 19.84 -25.30 -15.34
C ALA A 309 19.47 -24.58 -16.64
N ALA A 310 20.06 -23.41 -16.89
CA ALA A 310 19.86 -22.66 -18.12
C ALA A 310 20.41 -23.40 -19.35
N ALA A 311 21.56 -24.08 -19.21
CA ALA A 311 22.13 -24.94 -20.24
C ALA A 311 21.17 -26.09 -20.58
N ARG A 312 20.64 -26.81 -19.58
CA ARG A 312 19.63 -27.86 -19.80
C ARG A 312 18.37 -27.31 -20.49
N ALA A 313 17.85 -26.17 -20.03
CA ALA A 313 16.67 -25.56 -20.64
C ALA A 313 16.92 -25.14 -22.10
N ARG A 314 18.10 -24.61 -22.41
CA ARG A 314 18.54 -24.30 -23.78
C ARG A 314 18.58 -25.56 -24.63
N ASP A 315 19.18 -26.64 -24.13
CA ASP A 315 19.37 -27.88 -24.89
C ASP A 315 18.02 -28.56 -25.20
N VAL A 316 17.05 -28.45 -24.29
CA VAL A 316 15.65 -28.85 -24.55
C VAL A 316 15.01 -27.96 -25.61
N PHE A 317 15.15 -26.64 -25.51
CA PHE A 317 14.54 -25.68 -26.43
C PHE A 317 15.05 -25.84 -27.88
N PHE A 318 16.36 -26.02 -28.05
CA PHE A 318 16.97 -26.21 -29.37
C PHE A 318 16.98 -27.67 -29.84
N GLY A 319 16.44 -28.59 -29.06
CA GLY A 319 16.34 -30.01 -29.43
C GLY A 319 17.67 -30.78 -29.41
N PHE A 320 18.70 -30.26 -28.74
CA PHE A 320 19.98 -30.96 -28.57
C PHE A 320 19.87 -32.17 -27.63
N ALA A 321 18.89 -32.16 -26.72
CA ALA A 321 18.65 -33.27 -25.80
C ALA A 321 18.26 -34.59 -26.49
N ALA A 322 17.76 -34.56 -27.73
CA ALA A 322 17.33 -35.75 -28.47
C ALA A 322 18.46 -36.48 -29.22
N LEU A 323 19.68 -35.93 -29.26
CA LEU A 323 20.81 -36.51 -30.01
C LEU A 323 21.70 -37.44 -29.16
N GLU A 324 21.54 -37.47 -27.83
CA GLU A 324 22.37 -38.31 -26.96
C GLU A 324 21.80 -39.73 -26.72
N GLU A 325 20.51 -39.98 -26.98
CA GLU A 325 19.89 -41.30 -26.78
C GLU A 325 19.96 -42.24 -28.01
N THR A 326 20.66 -41.85 -29.10
CA THR A 326 20.75 -42.65 -30.34
C THR A 326 22.17 -43.04 -30.77
N GLY A 327 23.16 -43.00 -29.86
CA GLY A 327 24.54 -43.44 -30.09
C GLY A 327 24.89 -44.75 -29.39
#